data_AF-A0A660M8T6-F1
#
_entry.id   AF-A0A660M8T6-F1
#
_cell.length_a   1.000
_cell.length_b   1.000
_cell.length_c   1.000
_cell.angle_alpha   90.00
_cell.angle_beta   90.00
_cell.angle_gamma   90.00
#
_symmetry.space_group_name_H-M   'P 1'
#
loop_
_entity.id
_entity.type
_entity.pdbx_description
1 polymer ?
#
loop_
_entity_poly.entity_id
_entity_poly.type
_entity_poly.pdbx_seq_one_letter_code
_entity_poly.pdbx_strand_id
1 'polypeptide(L)'
;MYSRATPFQKADKIAGTHQKIDRAARLILREIISKNPKFSKIHFPKIDEILVFEGNGGPDGIKTKSPGKDEPWHFVEPYGDLAPIRSYVENHLFNISKALSEENFVRASFEAGWMAHAITDALTPAHQFPMTDKIIEISGKKPEERDKLIKKMFLSGENWRERILKNWEYIGPKGVMSSHMLYEMGVATMITSVAAKKIIKSPTDEEILRVLKGEFMQIFEEKIKWVAGQKYYERYLEKGWTTALARETKHDLLPEISKIVALGWFEGIRRALEEDFENTKNKSEDKK
;
A
#
# COMPACT_ATOMS: atom_id res chain seq x y z
N MET A 1 -24.26 7.93 -7.28
CA MET A 1 -23.79 8.97 -8.21
C MET A 1 -22.49 9.56 -7.67
N TYR A 2 -21.32 9.13 -8.17
CA TYR A 2 -20.04 9.74 -7.82
C TYR A 2 -19.26 10.03 -9.10
N SER A 3 -19.52 11.19 -9.71
CA SER A 3 -18.69 11.73 -10.77
C SER A 3 -18.81 13.24 -10.79
N ARG A 4 -17.84 13.91 -10.17
CA ARG A 4 -17.44 15.25 -10.58
C ARG A 4 -15.98 15.14 -11.02
N ALA A 5 -15.81 14.85 -12.31
CA ALA A 5 -14.51 14.85 -12.96
C ALA A 5 -14.00 16.30 -13.07
N THR A 6 -13.16 16.74 -12.13
CA THR A 6 -12.44 18.02 -12.23
C THR A 6 -11.07 17.82 -12.86
N PRO A 7 -10.48 18.82 -13.54
CA PRO A 7 -9.15 18.73 -14.17
C PRO A 7 -8.03 18.23 -13.24
N PHE A 8 -8.13 18.50 -11.93
CA PHE A 8 -7.19 18.03 -10.91
C PHE A 8 -7.15 16.50 -10.74
N GLN A 9 -8.25 15.78 -10.95
CA GLN A 9 -8.29 14.31 -10.88
C GLN A 9 -7.53 13.64 -12.03
N LYS A 10 -7.41 14.30 -13.19
CA LYS A 10 -6.59 13.78 -14.30
C LYS A 10 -5.10 13.86 -14.01
N ALA A 11 -4.65 14.87 -13.25
CA ALA A 11 -3.25 15.03 -12.85
C ALA A 11 -2.85 13.99 -11.78
N ASP A 12 -3.68 13.76 -10.76
CA ASP A 12 -3.47 12.73 -9.73
C ASP A 12 -3.36 11.32 -10.32
N LYS A 13 -4.13 11.02 -11.37
CA LYS A 13 -4.04 9.75 -12.07
C LYS A 13 -2.66 9.52 -12.70
N ILE A 14 -1.95 10.58 -13.10
CA ILE A 14 -0.70 10.51 -13.89
C ILE A 14 0.54 10.54 -12.98
N ALA A 15 0.46 11.16 -11.80
CA ALA A 15 1.61 11.42 -10.94
C ALA A 15 1.34 11.00 -9.48
N GLY A 16 1.75 9.78 -9.14
CA GLY A 16 1.89 9.31 -7.77
C GLY A 16 2.47 7.89 -7.74
N THR A 17 3.08 7.53 -6.62
CA THR A 17 3.82 6.25 -6.48
C THR A 17 2.91 5.05 -6.64
N HIS A 18 1.77 5.07 -5.96
CA HIS A 18 0.74 4.04 -6.03
C HIS A 18 0.25 3.82 -7.45
N GLN A 19 -0.12 4.91 -8.16
CA GLN A 19 -0.62 4.80 -9.53
C GLN A 19 0.43 4.27 -10.51
N LYS A 20 1.73 4.39 -10.21
CA LYS A 20 2.80 3.79 -11.02
C LYS A 20 2.92 2.30 -10.74
N ILE A 21 2.86 1.91 -9.46
CA ILE A 21 2.87 0.52 -9.01
C ILE A 21 1.69 -0.24 -9.58
N ASP A 22 0.47 0.31 -9.52
CA ASP A 22 -0.74 -0.32 -10.07
C ASP A 22 -0.63 -0.58 -11.58
N ARG A 23 -0.06 0.39 -12.32
CA ARG A 23 0.19 0.21 -13.76
C ARG A 23 1.15 -0.92 -14.02
N ALA A 24 2.22 -1.03 -13.23
CA ALA A 24 3.20 -2.10 -13.36
C ALA A 24 2.57 -3.45 -12.97
N ALA A 25 1.83 -3.49 -11.86
CA ALA A 25 1.09 -4.66 -11.41
C ALA A 25 0.08 -5.14 -12.46
N ARG A 26 -0.61 -4.24 -13.16
CA ARG A 26 -1.59 -4.63 -14.20
C ARG A 26 -0.93 -5.25 -15.42
N LEU A 27 0.28 -4.80 -15.77
CA LEU A 27 1.10 -5.39 -16.81
C LEU A 27 1.59 -6.79 -16.41
N ILE A 28 2.01 -6.96 -15.15
CA ILE A 28 2.42 -8.26 -14.59
C ILE A 28 1.23 -9.21 -14.57
N LEU A 29 0.06 -8.78 -14.08
CA LEU A 29 -1.16 -9.59 -14.07
C LEU A 29 -1.55 -10.09 -15.46
N ARG A 30 -1.41 -9.24 -16.48
CA ARG A 30 -1.64 -9.63 -17.88
C ARG A 30 -0.68 -10.75 -18.31
N GLU A 31 0.59 -10.68 -17.90
CA GLU A 31 1.55 -11.75 -18.17
C GLU A 31 1.15 -13.06 -17.48
N ILE A 32 0.79 -12.99 -16.19
CA ILE A 32 0.32 -14.15 -15.42
C ILE A 32 -0.87 -14.83 -16.11
N ILE A 33 -1.89 -14.06 -16.47
CA ILE A 33 -3.10 -14.58 -17.13
C ILE A 33 -2.77 -15.16 -18.50
N SER A 34 -1.89 -14.53 -19.28
CA SER A 34 -1.49 -15.03 -20.61
C SER A 34 -0.81 -16.41 -20.54
N LYS A 35 -0.08 -16.69 -19.45
CA LYS A 35 0.55 -17.99 -19.18
C LYS A 35 -0.39 -18.99 -18.52
N ASN A 36 -1.54 -18.55 -18.00
CA ASN A 36 -2.53 -19.39 -17.33
C ASN A 36 -3.94 -19.17 -17.92
N PRO A 37 -4.21 -19.66 -19.15
CA PRO A 37 -5.40 -19.29 -19.91
C PRO A 37 -6.73 -19.62 -19.24
N LYS A 38 -6.78 -20.58 -18.30
CA LYS A 38 -8.00 -20.90 -17.55
C LYS A 38 -8.59 -19.68 -16.81
N PHE A 39 -7.73 -18.75 -16.36
CA PHE A 39 -8.14 -17.53 -15.66
C PHE A 39 -8.54 -16.39 -16.60
N SER A 40 -8.32 -16.52 -17.92
CA SER A 40 -8.75 -15.51 -18.89
C SER A 40 -10.27 -15.38 -19.02
N LYS A 41 -11.02 -16.34 -18.45
CA LYS A 41 -12.49 -16.32 -18.37
C LYS A 41 -13.02 -15.26 -17.41
N ILE A 42 -12.24 -14.88 -16.40
CA ILE A 42 -12.63 -13.84 -15.45
C ILE A 42 -12.17 -12.48 -16.01
N HIS A 43 -13.13 -11.60 -16.28
CA HIS A 43 -12.81 -10.24 -16.68
C HIS A 43 -12.29 -9.46 -15.47
N PHE A 44 -11.04 -9.00 -15.54
CA PHE A 44 -10.47 -8.15 -14.50
C PHE A 44 -10.43 -6.68 -14.95
N PRO A 45 -10.79 -5.71 -14.08
CA PRO A 45 -10.81 -4.30 -14.40
C PRO A 45 -9.56 -3.79 -15.12
N LYS A 46 -9.76 -2.82 -16.00
CA LYS A 46 -8.67 -2.10 -16.66
C LYS A 46 -8.03 -1.13 -15.68
N ILE A 47 -6.78 -0.75 -15.97
CA ILE A 47 -6.01 0.11 -15.08
C ILE A 47 -6.67 1.48 -14.87
N ASP A 48 -7.28 2.05 -15.90
CA ASP A 48 -7.97 3.34 -15.82
C ASP A 48 -9.23 3.31 -14.95
N GLU A 49 -9.86 2.15 -14.80
CA GLU A 49 -10.99 1.90 -13.90
C GLU A 49 -10.52 1.79 -12.44
N ILE A 50 -9.42 1.07 -12.20
CA ILE A 50 -8.81 0.92 -10.87
C ILE A 50 -8.31 2.28 -10.35
N LEU A 51 -7.59 3.04 -11.17
CA LEU A 51 -6.99 4.32 -10.79
C LEU A 51 -8.02 5.43 -10.45
N VAL A 52 -9.32 5.20 -10.63
CA VAL A 52 -10.36 6.10 -10.11
C VAL A 52 -10.41 6.06 -8.58
N PHE A 53 -10.03 4.93 -7.98
CA PHE A 53 -10.07 4.67 -6.54
C PHE A 53 -8.72 4.84 -5.85
N GLU A 54 -7.78 5.53 -6.50
CA GLU A 54 -6.48 5.91 -5.95
C GLU A 54 -6.39 7.43 -5.72
N GLY A 55 -5.38 7.86 -4.96
CA GLY A 55 -5.17 9.28 -4.64
C GLY A 55 -6.41 9.93 -4.02
N ASN A 56 -6.88 11.05 -4.60
CA ASN A 56 -8.05 11.80 -4.08
C ASN A 56 -9.38 11.03 -4.11
N GLY A 57 -9.50 9.99 -4.95
CA GLY A 57 -10.65 9.08 -4.99
C GLY A 57 -10.49 7.85 -4.09
N GLY A 58 -9.31 7.70 -3.48
CA GLY A 58 -8.91 6.54 -2.72
C GLY A 58 -8.59 6.82 -1.24
N PRO A 59 -7.85 5.89 -0.60
CA PRO A 59 -7.50 5.96 0.82
C PRO A 59 -6.84 7.29 1.25
N ASP A 60 -5.88 7.80 0.48
CA ASP A 60 -5.20 9.08 0.76
C ASP A 60 -6.14 10.30 0.67
N GLY A 61 -7.15 10.23 -0.19
CA GLY A 61 -8.21 11.22 -0.28
C GLY A 61 -9.09 11.28 0.96
N ILE A 62 -9.19 10.20 1.75
CA ILE A 62 -9.95 10.19 3.01
C ILE A 62 -9.14 10.86 4.13
N LYS A 63 -7.82 10.64 4.20
CA LYS A 63 -6.95 11.30 5.19
C LYS A 63 -7.04 12.83 5.16
N THR A 64 -7.16 13.38 3.95
CA THR A 64 -7.29 14.83 3.76
C THR A 64 -8.70 15.34 4.08
N LYS A 65 -9.73 14.50 3.88
CA LYS A 65 -11.14 14.85 4.08
C LYS A 65 -11.66 14.59 5.50
N SER A 66 -11.09 13.63 6.22
CA SER A 66 -11.50 13.21 7.57
C SER A 66 -10.29 12.89 8.47
N PRO A 67 -9.50 13.89 8.89
CA PRO A 67 -8.32 13.64 9.73
C PRO A 67 -8.70 12.97 11.06
N GLY A 68 -8.07 11.83 11.37
CA GLY A 68 -8.24 11.08 12.62
C GLY A 68 -9.55 10.29 12.73
N LYS A 69 -10.33 10.17 11.65
CA LYS A 69 -11.56 9.38 11.60
C LYS A 69 -11.57 8.53 10.33
N ASP A 70 -11.66 7.21 10.50
CA ASP A 70 -11.69 6.24 9.40
C ASP A 70 -10.45 6.33 8.48
N GLU A 71 -9.29 6.75 9.04
CA GLU A 71 -8.03 6.75 8.30
C GLU A 71 -7.62 5.30 7.99
N PRO A 72 -7.26 4.99 6.74
CA PRO A 72 -6.81 3.66 6.36
C PRO A 72 -5.59 3.23 7.18
N TRP A 73 -5.37 1.92 7.27
CA TRP A 73 -4.25 1.37 8.03
C TRP A 73 -2.92 1.63 7.30
N HIS A 74 -2.00 2.42 7.87
CA HIS A 74 -0.75 2.80 7.20
C HIS A 74 0.53 2.17 7.74
N PHE A 75 0.59 1.78 9.02
CA PHE A 75 1.83 1.28 9.62
C PHE A 75 1.78 -0.22 9.88
N VAL A 76 2.87 -0.92 9.60
CA VAL A 76 2.97 -2.37 9.84
C VAL A 76 4.26 -2.65 10.59
N GLU A 77 4.15 -3.27 11.77
CA GLU A 77 5.33 -3.75 12.51
C GLU A 77 5.73 -5.13 11.95
N PRO A 78 6.83 -5.26 11.19
CA PRO A 78 7.13 -6.46 10.41
C PRO A 78 7.35 -7.73 11.24
N TYR A 79 7.78 -7.56 12.50
CA TYR A 79 8.04 -8.67 13.42
C TYR A 79 7.02 -8.73 14.57
N GLY A 80 5.96 -7.92 14.51
CA GLY A 80 4.88 -7.87 15.48
C GLY A 80 3.64 -8.64 15.02
N ASP A 81 2.48 -8.20 15.50
CA ASP A 81 1.19 -8.75 15.10
C ASP A 81 0.79 -8.26 13.70
N LEU A 82 0.79 -9.17 12.73
CA LEU A 82 0.37 -8.91 11.36
C LEU A 82 -1.13 -9.14 11.14
N ALA A 83 -1.89 -9.55 12.16
CA ALA A 83 -3.32 -9.80 12.04
C ALA A 83 -4.12 -8.60 11.48
N PRO A 84 -3.86 -7.33 11.87
CA PRO A 84 -4.62 -6.19 11.34
C PRO A 84 -4.47 -6.03 9.81
N ILE A 85 -3.25 -5.99 9.30
CA ILE A 85 -3.00 -5.85 7.86
C ILE A 85 -3.45 -7.09 7.09
N ARG A 86 -3.29 -8.28 7.68
CA ARG A 86 -3.81 -9.54 7.12
C ARG A 86 -5.32 -9.48 6.94
N SER A 87 -6.07 -9.14 7.99
CA SER A 87 -7.52 -9.03 7.94
C SER A 87 -7.96 -7.98 6.92
N TYR A 88 -7.25 -6.86 6.83
CA TYR A 88 -7.58 -5.80 5.88
C TYR A 88 -7.43 -6.28 4.42
N VAL A 89 -6.30 -6.90 4.07
CA VAL A 89 -6.06 -7.44 2.72
C VAL A 89 -6.99 -8.62 2.42
N GLU A 90 -7.23 -9.52 3.38
CA GLU A 90 -8.13 -10.66 3.22
C GLU A 90 -9.58 -10.23 2.97
N ASN A 91 -10.05 -9.16 3.62
CA ASN A 91 -11.36 -8.58 3.36
C ASN A 91 -11.48 -8.07 1.92
N HIS A 92 -10.45 -7.37 1.42
CA HIS A 92 -10.43 -6.92 0.03
C HIS A 92 -10.35 -8.09 -0.96
N LEU A 93 -9.61 -9.16 -0.64
CA LEU A 93 -9.57 -10.39 -1.44
C LEU A 93 -10.93 -11.07 -1.53
N PHE A 94 -11.64 -11.18 -0.40
CA PHE A 94 -12.99 -11.73 -0.38
C PHE A 94 -13.97 -10.88 -1.18
N ASN A 95 -13.92 -9.55 -1.04
CA ASN A 95 -14.85 -8.67 -1.71
C ASN A 95 -14.56 -8.54 -3.22
N ILE A 96 -13.28 -8.52 -3.63
CA ILE A 96 -12.93 -8.47 -5.05
C ILE A 96 -13.31 -9.77 -5.74
N SER A 97 -13.08 -10.93 -5.12
CA SER A 97 -13.49 -12.20 -5.72
C SER A 97 -14.99 -12.23 -5.93
N LYS A 98 -15.76 -11.79 -4.92
CA LYS A 98 -17.23 -11.77 -5.00
C LYS A 98 -17.70 -10.83 -6.11
N ALA A 99 -17.13 -9.63 -6.15
CA ALA A 99 -17.45 -8.64 -7.18
C ALA A 99 -17.10 -9.14 -8.60
N LEU A 100 -16.01 -9.89 -8.76
CA LEU A 100 -15.62 -10.48 -10.04
C LEU A 100 -16.61 -11.58 -10.48
N SER A 101 -17.05 -12.46 -9.57
CA SER A 101 -18.03 -13.50 -9.87
C SER A 101 -19.43 -12.95 -10.16
N GLU A 102 -19.79 -11.83 -9.53
CA GLU A 102 -21.05 -11.11 -9.79
C GLU A 102 -20.97 -10.13 -10.98
N GLU A 103 -19.82 -10.07 -11.67
CA GLU A 103 -19.55 -9.11 -12.76
C GLU A 103 -19.74 -7.63 -12.37
N ASN A 104 -19.60 -7.31 -11.08
CA ASN A 104 -19.67 -5.94 -10.56
C ASN A 104 -18.29 -5.26 -10.67
N PHE A 105 -17.94 -4.83 -11.87
CA PHE A 105 -16.59 -4.29 -12.15
C PHE A 105 -16.30 -2.94 -11.48
N VAL A 106 -17.33 -2.17 -11.11
CA VAL A 106 -17.14 -0.96 -10.30
C VAL A 106 -16.67 -1.34 -8.90
N ARG A 107 -17.32 -2.31 -8.26
CA ARG A 107 -16.88 -2.82 -6.96
C ARG A 107 -15.52 -3.50 -7.07
N ALA A 108 -15.30 -4.33 -8.09
CA ALA A 108 -14.00 -4.99 -8.29
C ALA A 108 -12.87 -3.96 -8.47
N SER A 109 -13.12 -2.85 -9.18
CA SER A 109 -12.15 -1.77 -9.33
C SER A 109 -11.83 -1.06 -8.01
N PHE A 110 -12.86 -0.83 -7.18
CA PHE A 110 -12.69 -0.27 -5.84
C PHE A 110 -11.82 -1.17 -4.97
N GLU A 111 -12.16 -2.46 -4.89
CA GLU A 111 -11.41 -3.44 -4.10
C GLU A 111 -9.98 -3.61 -4.60
N ALA A 112 -9.78 -3.62 -5.93
CA ALA A 112 -8.45 -3.71 -6.53
C ALA A 112 -7.55 -2.53 -6.13
N GLY A 113 -8.06 -1.30 -6.21
CA GLY A 113 -7.29 -0.10 -5.85
C GLY A 113 -6.98 -0.07 -4.35
N TRP A 114 -8.00 -0.27 -3.50
CA TRP A 114 -7.80 -0.24 -2.05
C TRP A 114 -6.88 -1.35 -1.53
N MET A 115 -6.93 -2.53 -2.12
CA MET A 115 -5.98 -3.60 -1.82
C MET A 115 -4.57 -3.26 -2.28
N ALA A 116 -4.42 -2.70 -3.48
CA ALA A 116 -3.12 -2.29 -4.01
C ALA A 116 -2.47 -1.22 -3.14
N HIS A 117 -3.26 -0.25 -2.68
CA HIS A 117 -2.85 0.75 -1.71
C HIS A 117 -2.32 0.12 -0.43
N ALA A 118 -3.11 -0.76 0.20
CA ALA A 118 -2.74 -1.43 1.45
C ALA A 118 -1.46 -2.26 1.35
N ILE A 119 -1.33 -3.03 0.26
CA ILE A 119 -0.13 -3.83 -0.02
C ILE A 119 1.08 -2.90 -0.23
N THR A 120 0.90 -1.79 -0.95
CA THR A 120 1.97 -0.83 -1.21
C THR A 120 2.46 -0.18 0.08
N ASP A 121 1.55 0.26 0.94
CA ASP A 121 1.89 0.86 2.23
C ASP A 121 2.58 -0.14 3.16
N ALA A 122 2.04 -1.34 3.30
CA ALA A 122 2.64 -2.40 4.11
C ALA A 122 4.07 -2.77 3.68
N LEU A 123 4.39 -2.58 2.40
CA LEU A 123 5.72 -2.81 1.82
C LEU A 123 6.55 -1.53 1.66
N THR A 124 6.05 -0.38 2.11
CA THR A 124 6.80 0.89 2.10
C THR A 124 7.72 0.95 3.33
N PRO A 125 9.05 1.07 3.16
CA PRO A 125 9.98 0.99 4.30
C PRO A 125 9.72 2.01 5.41
N ALA A 126 9.33 3.24 5.05
CA ALA A 126 9.02 4.28 6.02
C ALA A 126 7.75 3.99 6.86
N HIS A 127 6.88 3.09 6.38
CA HIS A 127 5.65 2.65 7.04
C HIS A 127 5.89 1.44 7.95
N GLN A 128 7.08 0.83 7.87
CA GLN A 128 7.53 -0.24 8.77
C GLN A 128 8.32 0.29 9.97
N PHE A 129 8.57 1.60 10.01
CA PHE A 129 9.26 2.25 11.11
C PHE A 129 8.25 2.63 12.23
N PRO A 130 8.62 2.50 13.52
CA PRO A 130 7.75 2.83 14.65
C PRO A 130 7.59 4.35 14.85
N MET A 131 7.02 5.00 13.83
CA MET A 131 6.84 6.45 13.79
C MET A 131 5.86 6.92 14.86
N THR A 132 4.80 6.14 15.11
CA THR A 132 3.81 6.43 16.17
C THR A 132 4.49 6.50 17.54
N ASP A 133 5.32 5.52 17.88
CA ASP A 133 6.02 5.49 19.16
C ASP A 133 6.98 6.68 19.30
N LYS A 134 7.72 7.00 18.24
CA LYS A 134 8.60 8.17 18.21
C LYS A 134 7.85 9.48 18.37
N ILE A 135 6.67 9.60 17.76
CA ILE A 135 5.81 10.76 17.92
C ILE A 135 5.27 10.86 19.34
N ILE A 136 4.87 9.74 19.96
CA ILE A 136 4.41 9.70 21.35
C ILE A 136 5.56 10.10 22.29
N GLU A 137 6.77 9.58 22.06
CA GLU A 137 7.98 9.93 22.82
C GLU A 137 8.25 11.44 22.79
N ILE A 138 8.19 12.07 21.62
CA ILE A 138 8.45 13.51 21.46
C ILE A 138 7.26 14.34 22.00
N SER A 139 6.03 13.95 21.70
CA SER A 139 4.85 14.78 21.97
C SER A 139 4.26 14.60 23.37
N GLY A 140 4.44 13.42 23.97
CA GLY A 140 3.74 12.97 25.17
C GLY A 140 2.25 12.65 24.96
N LYS A 141 1.79 12.59 23.70
CA LYS A 141 0.37 12.45 23.34
C LYS A 141 0.13 11.27 22.43
N LYS A 142 -0.98 10.57 22.63
CA LYS A 142 -1.42 9.48 21.76
C LYS A 142 -1.97 10.01 20.43
N PRO A 143 -2.01 9.19 19.36
CA PRO A 143 -2.51 9.61 18.04
C PRO A 143 -3.93 10.20 18.08
N GLU A 144 -4.81 9.65 18.92
CA GLU A 144 -6.22 10.06 19.02
C GLU A 144 -6.36 11.49 19.58
N GLU A 145 -5.36 11.96 20.32
CA GLU A 145 -5.32 13.32 20.88
C GLU A 145 -4.88 14.38 19.85
N ARG A 146 -4.39 13.93 18.68
CA ARG A 146 -3.91 14.75 17.55
C ARG A 146 -4.96 14.81 16.41
N ASP A 147 -6.20 15.08 16.82
CA ASP A 147 -7.43 15.13 16.01
C ASP A 147 -7.55 16.26 14.98
N LYS A 148 -6.61 17.22 14.94
CA LYS A 148 -6.65 18.38 14.02
C LYS A 148 -5.42 18.41 13.14
N LEU A 149 -5.57 18.84 11.88
CA LEU A 149 -4.46 19.04 10.94
C LEU A 149 -3.30 19.83 11.55
N ILE A 150 -3.59 20.94 12.24
CA ILE A 150 -2.53 21.75 12.87
C ILE A 150 -1.78 21.02 14.00
N LYS A 151 -2.47 20.14 14.75
CA LYS A 151 -1.86 19.29 15.79
C LYS A 151 -1.08 18.12 15.18
N LYS A 152 -1.44 17.71 13.97
CA LYS A 152 -0.66 16.76 13.16
C LYS A 152 0.58 17.44 12.57
N MET A 153 0.52 18.70 12.18
CA MET A 153 1.67 19.41 11.60
C MET A 153 2.67 19.94 12.64
N PHE A 154 2.21 20.36 13.82
CA PHE A 154 3.07 20.93 14.86
C PHE A 154 2.78 20.30 16.23
N LEU A 155 3.84 20.14 17.03
CA LEU A 155 3.73 19.65 18.39
C LEU A 155 3.53 20.80 19.38
N SER A 156 2.72 20.57 20.41
CA SER A 156 2.59 21.44 21.56
C SER A 156 3.73 21.18 22.57
N GLY A 157 4.10 22.21 23.35
CA GLY A 157 4.94 22.08 24.54
C GLY A 157 4.33 22.86 25.70
N GLU A 158 4.74 22.59 26.93
CA GLU A 158 4.28 23.30 28.13
C GLU A 158 4.77 24.76 28.13
N ASN A 159 5.93 25.01 27.51
CA ASN A 159 6.49 26.35 27.32
C ASN A 159 7.09 26.53 25.92
N TRP A 160 7.47 27.77 25.59
CA TRP A 160 7.96 28.12 24.25
C TRP A 160 9.28 27.44 23.89
N ARG A 161 10.18 27.19 24.85
CA ARG A 161 11.47 26.51 24.62
C ARG A 161 11.25 25.05 24.28
N GLU A 162 10.44 24.37 25.08
CA GLU A 162 10.08 22.98 24.87
C GLU A 162 9.34 22.80 23.54
N ARG A 163 8.41 23.71 23.20
CA ARG A 163 7.74 23.70 21.90
C ARG A 163 8.74 23.78 20.74
N ILE A 164 9.77 24.61 20.83
CA ILE A 164 10.81 24.70 19.80
C ILE A 164 11.58 23.37 19.70
N LEU A 165 12.04 22.82 20.82
CA LEU A 165 12.81 21.56 20.83
C LEU A 165 12.00 20.39 20.27
N LYS A 166 10.75 20.22 20.71
CA LYS A 166 9.84 19.18 20.19
C LYS A 166 9.58 19.32 18.69
N ASN A 167 9.38 20.54 18.20
CA ASN A 167 9.19 20.76 16.76
C ASN A 167 10.50 20.60 15.97
N TRP A 168 11.67 20.88 16.55
CA TRP A 168 12.95 20.58 15.92
C TRP A 168 13.14 19.07 15.71
N GLU A 169 12.84 18.26 16.73
CA GLU A 169 12.88 16.79 16.64
C GLU A 169 11.78 16.22 15.71
N TYR A 170 10.66 16.91 15.58
CA TYR A 170 9.54 16.46 14.75
C TYR A 170 9.67 16.84 13.27
N ILE A 171 9.90 18.13 12.97
CA ILE A 171 9.90 18.70 11.62
C ILE A 171 11.22 19.41 11.23
N GLY A 172 12.21 19.46 12.12
CA GLY A 172 13.53 19.99 11.80
C GLY A 172 14.34 19.10 10.85
N PRO A 173 15.59 19.48 10.54
CA PRO A 173 16.51 18.63 9.79
C PRO A 173 16.70 17.28 10.49
N LYS A 174 16.47 16.18 9.76
CA LYS A 174 16.42 14.79 10.31
C LYS A 174 15.32 14.55 11.35
N GLY A 175 14.33 15.43 11.45
CA GLY A 175 13.16 15.21 12.29
C GLY A 175 12.31 14.04 11.80
N VAL A 176 11.51 13.44 12.68
CA VAL A 176 10.74 12.22 12.41
C VAL A 176 9.79 12.38 11.22
N MET A 177 9.00 13.46 11.19
CA MET A 177 8.05 13.73 10.10
C MET A 177 8.77 14.15 8.82
N SER A 178 9.76 15.03 8.93
CA SER A 178 10.52 15.51 7.79
C SER A 178 11.24 14.37 7.06
N SER A 179 11.82 13.43 7.80
CA SER A 179 12.50 12.27 7.23
C SER A 179 11.52 11.35 6.50
N HIS A 180 10.36 11.08 7.08
CA HIS A 180 9.31 10.27 6.43
C HIS A 180 8.84 10.92 5.12
N MET A 181 8.47 12.21 5.16
CA MET A 181 8.02 12.94 3.97
C MET A 181 9.10 13.01 2.88
N LEU A 182 10.36 13.28 3.25
CA LEU A 182 11.46 13.38 2.30
C LEU A 182 11.84 12.00 1.71
N TYR A 183 11.63 10.91 2.44
CA TYR A 183 11.75 9.57 1.91
C TYR A 183 10.69 9.33 0.83
N GLU A 184 9.41 9.52 1.14
CA GLU A 184 8.31 9.32 0.19
C GLU A 184 8.44 10.23 -1.05
N MET A 185 8.79 11.51 -0.86
CA MET A 185 9.06 12.45 -1.95
C MET A 185 10.24 12.01 -2.81
N GLY A 186 11.28 11.43 -2.21
CA GLY A 186 12.41 10.86 -2.95
C GLY A 186 11.98 9.70 -3.84
N VAL A 187 11.19 8.76 -3.30
CA VAL A 187 10.60 7.67 -4.09
C VAL A 187 9.76 8.21 -5.24
N ALA A 188 8.82 9.12 -4.96
CA ALA A 188 7.95 9.73 -5.96
C ALA A 188 8.76 10.42 -7.07
N THR A 189 9.77 11.20 -6.69
CA THR A 189 10.65 11.91 -7.64
C THR A 189 11.41 10.93 -8.55
N MET A 190 11.96 9.85 -7.98
CA MET A 190 12.70 8.85 -8.74
C MET A 190 11.87 8.15 -9.82
N ILE A 191 10.57 7.97 -9.59
CA ILE A 191 9.70 7.19 -10.48
C ILE A 191 8.85 8.05 -11.42
N THR A 192 8.76 9.35 -11.17
CA THR A 192 7.89 10.25 -11.94
C THR A 192 8.19 10.15 -13.45
N SER A 193 9.48 10.15 -13.81
CA SER A 193 9.96 10.03 -15.20
C SER A 193 10.15 8.59 -15.69
N VAL A 194 9.92 7.59 -14.83
CA VAL A 194 10.08 6.16 -15.18
C VAL A 194 8.75 5.62 -15.70
N ALA A 195 8.81 4.94 -16.86
CA ALA A 195 7.65 4.22 -17.39
C ALA A 195 7.34 2.99 -16.53
N ALA A 196 6.07 2.69 -16.27
CA ALA A 196 5.65 1.55 -15.43
C ALA A 196 6.26 0.21 -15.90
N LYS A 197 6.38 0.00 -17.22
CA LYS A 197 7.03 -1.19 -17.81
C LYS A 197 8.52 -1.37 -17.44
N LYS A 198 9.16 -0.36 -16.83
CA LYS A 198 10.57 -0.41 -16.39
C LYS A 198 10.71 -0.80 -14.92
N ILE A 199 9.60 -0.90 -14.18
CA ILE A 199 9.56 -1.37 -12.79
C ILE A 199 8.78 -2.68 -12.66
N ILE A 200 8.71 -3.47 -13.75
CA ILE A 200 8.08 -4.79 -13.72
C ILE A 200 9.12 -5.86 -13.36
N LYS A 201 8.71 -6.81 -12.54
CA LYS A 201 9.42 -8.07 -12.31
C LYS A 201 8.40 -9.19 -12.36
N SER A 202 8.55 -10.09 -13.32
CA SER A 202 7.66 -11.24 -13.46
C SER A 202 7.79 -12.14 -12.23
N PRO A 203 6.68 -12.66 -11.67
CA PRO A 203 6.73 -13.66 -10.62
C PRO A 203 7.44 -14.92 -11.08
N THR A 204 8.05 -15.63 -10.14
CA THR A 204 8.57 -16.96 -10.40
C THR A 204 7.43 -17.96 -10.53
N ASP A 205 7.66 -19.09 -11.19
CA ASP A 205 6.65 -20.16 -11.29
C ASP A 205 6.27 -20.69 -9.90
N GLU A 206 7.22 -20.70 -8.96
CA GLU A 206 6.97 -21.06 -7.56
C GLU A 206 5.99 -20.08 -6.89
N GLU A 207 6.18 -18.77 -7.05
CA GLU A 207 5.28 -17.76 -6.49
C GLU A 207 3.86 -17.92 -7.06
N ILE A 208 3.74 -18.19 -8.37
CA ILE A 208 2.44 -18.48 -9.00
C ILE A 208 1.82 -19.75 -8.42
N LEU A 209 2.58 -20.84 -8.31
CA LEU A 209 2.09 -22.11 -7.75
C LEU A 209 1.62 -21.97 -6.30
N ARG A 210 2.30 -21.16 -5.49
CA ARG A 210 1.88 -20.85 -4.11
C ARG A 210 0.56 -20.08 -4.08
N VAL A 211 0.39 -19.07 -4.95
CA VAL A 211 -0.92 -18.39 -5.08
C VAL A 211 -2.01 -19.37 -5.51
N LEU A 212 -1.72 -20.27 -6.45
CA LEU A 212 -2.67 -21.32 -6.87
C LEU A 212 -3.07 -22.29 -5.75
N LYS A 213 -2.27 -22.42 -4.69
CA LYS A 213 -2.57 -23.18 -3.48
C LYS A 213 -3.29 -22.36 -2.40
N GLY A 214 -3.61 -21.10 -2.66
CA GLY A 214 -4.22 -20.18 -1.69
C GLY A 214 -3.21 -19.62 -0.67
N GLU A 215 -1.92 -19.64 -0.96
CA GLU A 215 -0.85 -19.22 -0.03
C GLU A 215 -0.44 -17.75 -0.21
N PHE A 216 -1.23 -16.92 -0.92
CA PHE A 216 -0.89 -15.51 -1.16
C PHE A 216 -0.57 -14.74 0.13
N MET A 217 -1.36 -14.93 1.19
CA MET A 217 -1.13 -14.22 2.46
C MET A 217 0.22 -14.56 3.09
N GLN A 218 0.71 -15.80 2.93
CA GLN A 218 2.04 -16.17 3.42
C GLN A 218 3.14 -15.46 2.62
N ILE A 219 3.00 -15.40 1.29
CA ILE A 219 3.92 -14.64 0.42
C ILE A 219 3.95 -13.16 0.84
N PHE A 220 2.79 -12.56 1.09
CA PHE A 220 2.70 -11.16 1.48
C PHE A 220 3.39 -10.88 2.83
N GLU A 221 3.16 -11.72 3.84
CA GLU A 221 3.80 -11.61 5.16
C GLU A 221 5.33 -11.82 5.09
N GLU A 222 5.79 -12.79 4.28
CA GLU A 222 7.22 -12.98 3.99
C GLU A 222 7.83 -11.73 3.35
N LYS A 223 7.08 -11.04 2.48
CA LYS A 223 7.54 -9.84 1.79
C LYS A 223 7.59 -8.63 2.69
N ILE A 224 6.66 -8.48 3.62
CA ILE A 224 6.74 -7.48 4.69
C ILE A 224 8.07 -7.61 5.44
N LYS A 225 8.41 -8.83 5.88
CA LYS A 225 9.68 -9.11 6.57
C LYS A 225 10.91 -8.93 5.68
N TRP A 226 10.81 -9.29 4.40
CA TRP A 226 11.89 -9.10 3.44
C TRP A 226 12.24 -7.61 3.28
N VAL A 227 11.24 -6.73 3.17
CA VAL A 227 11.44 -5.28 3.07
C VAL A 227 12.16 -4.75 4.32
N ALA A 228 11.70 -5.15 5.51
CA ALA A 228 12.33 -4.78 6.78
C ALA A 228 13.80 -5.21 6.83
N GLY A 229 14.09 -6.44 6.36
CA GLY A 229 15.44 -6.98 6.29
C GLY A 229 16.40 -6.20 5.37
N GLN A 230 15.90 -5.44 4.39
CA GLN A 230 16.74 -4.62 3.50
C GLN A 230 17.24 -3.33 4.16
N LYS A 231 16.62 -2.91 5.28
CA LYS A 231 16.96 -1.71 6.03
C LYS A 231 16.98 -0.43 5.18
N TYR A 232 16.06 -0.33 4.22
CA TYR A 232 16.02 0.79 3.27
C TYR A 232 15.82 2.13 3.97
N TYR A 233 14.91 2.18 4.94
CA TYR A 233 14.58 3.42 5.65
C TYR A 233 15.64 3.79 6.68
N GLU A 234 16.24 2.83 7.39
CA GLU A 234 17.33 3.07 8.33
C GLU A 234 18.57 3.61 7.61
N ARG A 235 18.94 3.01 6.46
CA ARG A 235 20.02 3.52 5.61
C ARG A 235 19.74 4.94 5.12
N TYR A 236 18.47 5.26 4.85
CA TYR A 236 18.04 6.61 4.54
C TYR A 236 18.16 7.56 5.74
N LEU A 237 17.72 7.16 6.94
CA LEU A 237 17.85 7.99 8.14
C LEU A 237 19.31 8.30 8.48
N GLU A 238 20.20 7.33 8.26
CA GLU A 238 21.64 7.49 8.50
C GLU A 238 22.31 8.41 7.46
N LYS A 239 22.09 8.16 6.16
CA LYS A 239 22.91 8.71 5.07
C LYS A 239 22.13 9.58 4.07
N GLY A 240 20.83 9.70 4.24
CA GLY A 240 19.93 10.30 3.25
C GLY A 240 19.83 9.48 1.97
N TRP A 241 19.37 10.12 0.90
CA TRP A 241 19.29 9.51 -0.44
C TRP A 241 20.68 9.34 -1.05
N THR A 242 21.21 8.13 -0.97
CA THR A 242 22.42 7.74 -1.69
C THR A 242 22.09 7.17 -3.07
N THR A 243 23.06 7.20 -3.99
CA THR A 243 22.90 6.60 -5.34
C THR A 243 22.61 5.10 -5.26
N ALA A 244 23.25 4.38 -4.33
CA ALA A 244 23.00 2.97 -4.08
C ALA A 244 21.55 2.73 -3.63
N LEU A 245 21.09 3.46 -2.61
CA LEU A 245 19.72 3.33 -2.10
C LEU A 245 18.68 3.66 -3.17
N ALA A 246 18.90 4.71 -3.95
CA ALA A 246 18.04 5.10 -5.07
C ALA A 246 17.95 3.98 -6.14
N ARG A 247 19.09 3.37 -6.47
CA ARG A 247 19.16 2.27 -7.43
C ARG A 247 18.41 1.04 -6.92
N GLU A 248 18.69 0.59 -5.70
CA GLU A 248 18.03 -0.57 -5.10
C GLU A 248 16.52 -0.35 -4.95
N THR A 249 16.10 0.86 -4.55
CA THR A 249 14.67 1.22 -4.48
C THR A 249 14.00 1.03 -5.84
N LYS A 250 14.65 1.53 -6.90
CA LYS A 250 14.11 1.50 -8.27
C LYS A 250 14.10 0.10 -8.89
N HIS A 251 15.15 -0.68 -8.64
CA HIS A 251 15.41 -1.94 -9.35
C HIS A 251 15.02 -3.18 -8.57
N ASP A 252 14.89 -3.08 -7.25
CA ASP A 252 14.59 -4.21 -6.37
C ASP A 252 13.26 -3.99 -5.64
N LEU A 253 13.13 -2.91 -4.86
CA LEU A 253 11.95 -2.68 -4.02
C LEU A 253 10.67 -2.46 -4.84
N LEU A 254 10.63 -1.46 -5.72
CA LEU A 254 9.41 -1.13 -6.47
C LEU A 254 8.93 -2.25 -7.39
N PRO A 255 9.81 -3.00 -8.09
CA PRO A 255 9.38 -4.18 -8.83
C PRO A 255 8.83 -5.30 -7.94
N GLU A 256 9.39 -5.52 -6.75
CA GLU A 256 8.81 -6.47 -5.79
C GLU A 256 7.43 -6.03 -5.32
N ILE A 257 7.24 -4.76 -4.94
CA ILE A 257 5.92 -4.25 -4.52
C ILE A 257 4.88 -4.44 -5.64
N SER A 258 5.21 -4.03 -6.86
CA SER A 258 4.34 -4.17 -8.04
C SER A 258 3.98 -5.63 -8.32
N LYS A 259 4.92 -6.55 -8.11
CA LYS A 259 4.71 -7.98 -8.23
C LYS A 259 3.73 -8.50 -7.17
N ILE A 260 3.87 -8.10 -5.90
CA ILE A 260 2.99 -8.56 -4.83
C ILE A 260 1.56 -8.03 -5.01
N VAL A 261 1.40 -6.78 -5.46
CA VAL A 261 0.07 -6.25 -5.86
C VAL A 261 -0.56 -7.12 -6.96
N ALA A 262 0.22 -7.47 -7.99
CA ALA A 262 -0.28 -8.33 -9.09
C ALA A 262 -0.67 -9.74 -8.60
N LEU A 263 0.12 -10.32 -7.68
CA LEU A 263 -0.21 -11.62 -7.08
C LEU A 263 -1.48 -11.54 -6.21
N GLY A 264 -1.72 -10.43 -5.51
CA GLY A 264 -2.95 -10.21 -4.75
C GLY A 264 -4.18 -10.12 -5.66
N TRP A 265 -4.09 -9.38 -6.76
CA TRP A 265 -5.15 -9.36 -7.77
C TRP A 265 -5.37 -10.74 -8.41
N PHE A 266 -4.29 -11.48 -8.67
CA PHE A 266 -4.38 -12.84 -9.21
C PHE A 266 -5.05 -13.81 -8.24
N GLU A 267 -4.79 -13.71 -6.95
CA GLU A 267 -5.48 -14.47 -5.90
C GLU A 267 -6.99 -14.17 -5.89
N GLY A 268 -7.38 -12.89 -6.02
CA GLY A 268 -8.78 -12.50 -6.15
C GLY A 268 -9.47 -13.16 -7.37
N ILE A 269 -8.78 -13.20 -8.52
CA ILE A 269 -9.26 -13.91 -9.72
C ILE A 269 -9.36 -15.41 -9.49
N ARG A 270 -8.37 -16.03 -8.82
CA ARG A 270 -8.38 -17.46 -8.51
C ARG A 270 -9.59 -17.83 -7.68
N ARG A 271 -9.83 -17.10 -6.58
CA ARG A 271 -10.99 -17.32 -5.69
C ARG A 271 -12.32 -17.14 -6.42
N ALA A 272 -12.41 -16.16 -7.33
CA ALA A 272 -13.61 -15.93 -8.14
C ALA A 272 -13.91 -17.10 -9.10
N LEU A 273 -12.87 -17.71 -9.67
CA LEU A 273 -13.00 -18.83 -10.60
C LEU A 273 -13.31 -20.15 -9.89
N GLU A 274 -12.75 -20.38 -8.71
CA GLU A 274 -12.86 -21.65 -7.98
C GLU A 274 -14.07 -21.71 -7.02
N GLU A 275 -14.95 -20.71 -7.07
CA GLU A 275 -16.13 -20.58 -6.20
C GLU A 275 -15.81 -20.76 -4.70
N ASP A 276 -14.62 -20.31 -4.27
CA ASP A 276 -14.08 -20.52 -2.92
C ASP A 276 -14.84 -19.72 -1.82
N PHE A 277 -16.01 -19.18 -2.17
CA PHE A 277 -16.88 -18.29 -1.39
C PHE A 277 -17.53 -18.95 -0.18
N GLU A 278 -17.95 -20.20 -0.31
CA GLU A 278 -18.72 -20.87 0.74
C GLU A 278 -17.81 -21.59 1.75
N ASN A 279 -16.64 -22.06 1.32
CA ASN A 279 -15.73 -22.82 2.19
C ASN A 279 -15.05 -21.98 3.27
N THR A 280 -14.85 -20.68 3.04
CA THR A 280 -14.27 -19.78 4.06
C THR A 280 -15.27 -19.38 5.14
N LYS A 281 -16.56 -19.23 4.78
CA LYS A 281 -17.62 -18.89 5.75
C LYS A 281 -17.94 -20.06 6.69
N ASN A 282 -18.06 -21.27 6.15
CA ASN A 282 -18.33 -22.48 6.93
C ASN A 282 -17.22 -22.77 7.97
N LYS A 283 -15.94 -22.52 7.65
CA LYS A 283 -14.83 -22.65 8.61
C LYS A 283 -14.84 -21.62 9.75
N SER A 284 -15.54 -20.49 9.57
CA SER A 284 -15.64 -19.44 10.59
C SER A 284 -16.85 -19.61 11.51
N GLU A 285 -17.91 -20.27 11.02
CA GLU A 285 -19.12 -20.59 11.80
C GLU A 285 -18.92 -21.86 12.64
N ASP A 286 -18.10 -22.82 12.19
CA ASP A 286 -17.72 -24.03 12.96
C ASP A 286 -16.71 -23.78 14.10
N LYS A 287 -16.33 -22.51 14.35
CA LYS A 287 -15.43 -22.11 15.44
C LYS A 287 -16.11 -21.24 16.53
N LYS A 288 -17.44 -21.20 16.57
CA LYS A 288 -18.19 -20.58 17.67
C LYS A 288 -18.89 -21.60 18.55
#